data_AF-A0A4Z2H2E8-F1
#
_entry.id   AF-A0A4Z2H2E8-F1
#
_cell.length_a   1.000
_cell.length_b   1.000
_cell.length_c   1.000
_cell.angle_alpha   90.00
_cell.angle_beta   90.00
_cell.angle_gamma   90.00
#
_symmetry.space_group_name_H-M   'P 1'
#
loop_
_entity.id
_entity.type
_entity.pdbx_description
1 polymer ?
#
loop_
_entity_poly.entity_id
_entity_poly.type
_entity_poly.pdbx_seq_one_letter_code
_entity_poly.pdbx_strand_id
1 'polypeptide(L)'
;MSLLCLLCLTCFCLFCLGLQKSVSAPKEEAKPRRHKAKQRHKERAGEGGAKEVGGALRQCLGPACVQLTRASSKYCSEECGMKLAANRICEILPQRIQQWQQSPCVAEEMGRRQLERIRREQQAARLRLSLMEKRFHELEGVIAHAKQQQVLHLEEVRRADGR
;
A
#
# COMPACT_ATOMS: atom_id res chain seq x y z
N MET A 1 -15.32 7.10 25.66
CA MET A 1 -14.89 7.48 24.29
C MET A 1 -13.50 8.06 24.41
N SER A 2 -12.53 7.15 24.42
CA SER A 2 -11.32 7.28 25.21
C SER A 2 -10.19 7.92 24.41
N LEU A 3 -9.37 8.73 25.08
CA LEU A 3 -8.18 9.42 24.59
C LEU A 3 -7.18 8.54 23.80
N LEU A 4 -7.33 7.21 23.84
CA LEU A 4 -6.59 6.26 23.01
C LEU A 4 -6.83 6.43 21.50
N CYS A 5 -7.97 6.95 21.05
CA CYS A 5 -8.22 7.14 19.61
C CYS A 5 -7.40 8.29 18.99
N LEU A 6 -7.14 9.36 19.74
CA LEU A 6 -6.40 10.52 19.23
C LEU A 6 -4.90 10.27 19.11
N LEU A 7 -4.33 9.41 19.96
CA LEU A 7 -2.93 8.99 19.85
C LEU A 7 -2.68 8.08 18.62
N CYS A 8 -3.70 7.37 18.14
CA CYS A 8 -3.56 6.49 16.98
C CYS A 8 -3.51 7.27 15.65
N LEU A 9 -4.28 8.35 15.52
CA LEU A 9 -4.26 9.19 14.31
C LEU A 9 -3.01 10.08 14.21
N THR A 10 -2.46 10.56 15.33
CA THR A 10 -1.23 11.37 15.30
C THR A 10 0.02 10.52 15.06
N CYS A 11 0.05 9.27 15.54
CA CYS A 11 1.17 8.35 15.30
C CYS A 11 1.25 7.89 13.83
N PHE A 12 0.11 7.73 13.15
CA PHE A 12 0.08 7.36 11.73
C PHE A 12 0.62 8.48 10.81
N CYS A 13 0.40 9.75 11.18
CA CYS A 13 0.92 10.90 10.41
C CYS A 13 2.44 11.10 10.57
N LEU A 14 3.00 10.85 11.75
CA LEU A 14 4.45 10.99 12.00
C LEU A 14 5.26 9.87 11.35
N PHE A 15 4.71 8.66 11.20
CA PHE A 15 5.40 7.56 10.52
C PHE A 15 5.55 7.80 9.00
N CYS A 16 4.57 8.46 8.37
CA CYS A 16 4.64 8.78 6.93
C CYS A 16 5.65 9.89 6.58
N LEU A 17 5.95 10.81 7.51
CA LEU A 17 6.89 11.92 7.28
C LEU A 17 8.35 11.57 7.62
N GLY A 18 8.61 10.47 8.32
CA GLY A 18 9.94 10.12 8.84
C GLY A 18 10.77 9.13 8.01
N LEU A 19 10.23 8.50 6.96
CA LEU A 19 10.93 7.45 6.20
C LEU A 19 11.44 7.95 4.84
N GLN A 20 12.18 9.06 4.85
CA GLN A 20 13.05 9.46 3.75
C GLN A 20 14.49 9.57 4.25
N LYS A 21 15.14 8.43 4.50
CA LYS A 21 16.61 8.35 4.61
C LYS A 21 17.15 7.17 3.81
N SER A 22 17.58 7.52 2.60
CA SER A 22 18.74 7.03 1.85
C SER A 22 18.97 5.52 1.70
N VAL A 23 18.56 4.98 0.55
CA VAL A 23 19.30 3.92 -0.15
C VAL A 23 19.76 4.52 -1.48
N SER A 24 21.05 4.81 -1.57
CA SER A 24 21.71 5.29 -2.80
C SER A 24 21.84 4.14 -3.79
N ALA A 25 21.06 4.20 -4.88
CA ALA A 25 21.22 3.36 -6.06
C ALA A 25 21.98 4.13 -7.17
N PRO A 26 22.74 3.44 -8.06
CA PRO A 26 23.58 4.09 -9.07
C PRO A 26 22.74 4.84 -10.11
N LYS A 27 23.16 6.05 -10.46
CA LYS A 27 22.57 6.86 -11.53
C LYS A 27 22.93 6.27 -12.89
N GLU A 28 21.98 5.63 -13.55
CA GLU A 28 21.99 5.49 -15.00
C GLU A 28 21.15 6.63 -15.59
N GLU A 29 21.75 7.41 -16.49
CA GLU A 29 21.16 8.62 -17.07
C GLU A 29 20.04 8.27 -18.06
N ALA A 30 18.82 8.13 -17.56
CA ALA A 30 17.62 8.03 -18.39
C ALA A 30 17.23 9.43 -18.91
N LYS A 31 17.64 9.73 -20.13
CA LYS A 31 17.24 10.91 -20.92
C LYS A 31 15.73 11.17 -20.83
N PRO A 32 15.25 12.38 -20.50
CA PRO A 32 13.82 12.67 -20.43
C PRO A 32 13.21 12.57 -21.82
N ARG A 33 12.43 11.52 -22.07
CA ARG A 33 11.62 11.38 -23.29
C ARG A 33 10.55 12.47 -23.26
N ARG A 34 10.70 13.50 -24.09
CA ARG A 34 9.64 14.49 -24.37
C ARG A 34 8.36 13.74 -24.77
N HIS A 35 7.35 13.78 -23.92
CA HIS A 35 6.00 13.39 -24.30
C HIS A 35 5.54 14.39 -25.36
N LYS A 36 5.48 13.95 -26.63
CA LYS A 36 4.79 14.70 -27.69
C LYS A 36 3.37 14.97 -27.20
N ALA A 37 3.01 16.25 -27.14
CA ALA A 37 1.65 16.68 -26.90
C ALA A 37 0.73 15.90 -27.85
N LYS A 38 -0.13 15.07 -27.27
CA LYS A 38 -1.16 14.35 -28.01
C LYS A 38 -1.98 15.43 -28.71
N GLN A 39 -1.95 15.45 -30.04
CA GLN A 39 -2.82 16.29 -30.85
C GLN A 39 -4.23 16.15 -30.28
N ARG A 40 -4.76 17.26 -29.78
CA ARG A 40 -6.18 17.36 -29.44
C ARG A 40 -6.92 16.95 -30.69
N HIS A 41 -7.67 15.85 -30.59
CA HIS A 41 -8.61 15.47 -31.63
C HIS A 41 -9.54 16.68 -31.76
N LYS A 42 -9.51 17.32 -32.93
CA LYS A 42 -10.47 18.34 -33.33
C LYS A 42 -11.84 17.73 -33.05
N GLU A 43 -12.53 18.21 -32.02
CA GLU A 43 -13.91 17.88 -31.78
C GLU A 43 -14.66 18.32 -33.03
N ARG A 44 -14.86 17.36 -33.94
CA ARG A 44 -15.89 17.48 -34.95
C ARG A 44 -17.19 17.47 -34.16
N ALA A 45 -17.69 18.69 -33.95
CA ALA A 45 -19.10 19.04 -33.94
C ALA A 45 -20.00 17.96 -33.34
N GLY A 46 -20.22 18.08 -32.04
CA GLY A 46 -21.37 17.54 -31.34
C GLY A 46 -22.19 18.64 -30.67
N GLU A 47 -22.01 19.90 -31.05
CA GLU A 47 -23.07 20.90 -30.89
C GLU A 47 -24.20 20.48 -31.82
N GLY A 48 -25.05 19.58 -31.34
CA GLY A 48 -26.41 19.47 -31.81
C GLY A 48 -27.18 20.71 -31.39
N GLY A 49 -26.75 21.89 -31.85
CA GLY A 49 -27.68 22.95 -32.14
C GLY A 49 -28.66 22.35 -33.13
N ALA A 50 -29.87 22.06 -32.66
CA ALA A 50 -30.96 21.57 -33.45
C ALA A 50 -31.36 22.65 -34.47
N LYS A 51 -30.57 22.79 -35.54
CA LYS A 51 -31.17 22.99 -36.85
C LYS A 51 -31.76 21.65 -37.23
N GLU A 52 -33.04 21.49 -36.87
CA GLU A 52 -34.08 20.85 -37.68
C GLU A 52 -33.53 20.35 -39.03
N VAL A 53 -33.08 19.11 -39.04
CA VAL A 53 -32.98 18.30 -40.26
C VAL A 53 -33.83 17.08 -39.98
N GLY A 54 -35.12 17.23 -40.27
CA GLY A 54 -36.10 16.15 -40.39
C GLY A 54 -36.49 15.46 -39.09
N GLY A 55 -37.49 16.01 -38.38
CA GLY A 55 -38.68 15.31 -37.86
C GLY A 55 -38.58 13.97 -37.09
N ALA A 56 -37.39 13.48 -36.77
CA ALA A 56 -37.21 12.21 -36.08
C ALA A 56 -37.06 12.49 -34.58
N LEU A 57 -38.20 12.48 -33.90
CA LEU A 57 -38.31 12.46 -32.44
C LEU A 57 -37.40 11.34 -31.88
N ARG A 58 -36.33 11.73 -31.16
CA ARG A 58 -35.30 10.77 -30.69
C ARG A 58 -35.84 9.91 -29.55
N GLN A 59 -35.71 8.59 -29.63
CA GLN A 59 -36.12 7.63 -28.59
C GLN A 59 -35.14 7.61 -27.38
N CYS A 60 -35.61 7.30 -26.15
CA CYS A 60 -34.77 7.06 -24.97
C CYS A 60 -33.83 5.88 -25.23
N LEU A 61 -32.57 5.99 -24.82
CA LEU A 61 -31.62 4.88 -24.87
C LEU A 61 -31.72 3.92 -23.67
N GLY A 62 -32.66 4.12 -22.76
CA GLY A 62 -32.82 3.24 -21.61
C GLY A 62 -33.38 1.87 -21.99
N PRO A 63 -33.11 0.85 -21.17
CA PRO A 63 -33.48 -0.53 -21.48
C PRO A 63 -35.00 -0.64 -21.68
N ALA A 64 -35.40 -1.21 -22.82
CA ALA A 64 -36.80 -1.38 -23.24
C ALA A 64 -37.65 -0.09 -23.27
N CYS A 65 -37.05 1.10 -23.29
CA CYS A 65 -37.78 2.36 -23.29
C CYS A 65 -38.07 2.85 -24.72
N VAL A 66 -39.33 3.10 -25.01
CA VAL A 66 -39.80 3.67 -26.30
C VAL A 66 -40.17 5.16 -26.20
N GLN A 67 -40.07 5.75 -25.01
CA GLN A 67 -40.39 7.16 -24.77
C GLN A 67 -39.39 8.08 -25.48
N LEU A 68 -39.82 9.32 -25.70
CA LEU A 68 -38.99 10.34 -26.33
C LEU A 68 -37.94 10.89 -25.37
N THR A 69 -36.78 11.20 -25.94
CA THR A 69 -35.67 11.81 -25.25
C THR A 69 -35.92 13.31 -25.05
N ARG A 70 -35.52 13.84 -23.88
CA ARG A 70 -35.56 15.29 -23.60
C ARG A 70 -34.56 16.05 -24.47
N ALA A 71 -34.84 17.31 -24.79
CA ALA A 71 -34.02 18.14 -25.69
C ALA A 71 -32.52 18.18 -25.33
N SER A 72 -32.17 18.16 -24.03
CA SER A 72 -30.78 18.22 -23.53
C SER A 72 -30.20 16.88 -23.08
N SER A 73 -30.96 15.78 -23.20
CA SER A 73 -30.55 14.47 -22.67
C SER A 73 -30.52 13.42 -23.79
N LYS A 74 -30.05 12.21 -23.45
CA LYS A 74 -30.24 10.98 -24.26
C LYS A 74 -31.35 10.10 -23.70
N TYR A 75 -32.01 10.56 -22.64
CA TYR A 75 -32.98 9.81 -21.86
C TYR A 75 -34.27 10.61 -21.65
N CYS A 76 -35.39 9.91 -21.48
CA CYS A 76 -36.69 10.52 -21.16
C CYS A 76 -36.79 10.99 -19.69
N SER A 77 -36.00 10.38 -18.80
CA SER A 77 -35.89 10.69 -17.38
C SER A 77 -34.51 10.34 -16.86
N GLU A 78 -34.14 10.90 -15.70
CA GLU A 78 -32.92 10.50 -14.98
C GLU A 78 -32.96 9.03 -14.60
N GLU A 79 -34.13 8.50 -14.25
CA GLU A 79 -34.33 7.08 -13.95
C GLU A 79 -34.01 6.17 -15.16
N CYS A 80 -34.43 6.54 -16.38
CA CYS A 80 -34.12 5.80 -17.62
C CYS A 80 -32.59 5.70 -17.81
N GLY A 81 -31.86 6.79 -17.52
CA GLY A 81 -30.40 6.85 -17.57
C GLY A 81 -29.70 6.09 -16.44
N MET A 82 -30.19 6.23 -15.20
CA MET A 82 -29.63 5.53 -14.04
C MET A 82 -29.80 4.01 -14.15
N LYS A 83 -30.97 3.53 -14.58
CA LYS A 83 -31.21 2.09 -14.79
C LYS A 83 -30.23 1.50 -15.80
N LEU A 84 -29.99 2.20 -16.92
CA LEU A 84 -29.01 1.75 -17.91
C LEU A 84 -27.58 1.74 -17.34
N ALA A 85 -27.20 2.78 -16.61
CA ALA A 85 -25.88 2.87 -15.99
C ALA A 85 -25.67 1.76 -14.96
N ALA A 86 -26.65 1.51 -14.09
CA ALA A 86 -26.62 0.45 -13.09
C ALA A 86 -26.48 -0.93 -13.74
N ASN A 87 -27.29 -1.25 -14.75
CA ASN A 87 -27.18 -2.52 -15.46
C ASN A 87 -25.79 -2.71 -16.06
N ARG A 88 -25.27 -1.69 -16.76
CA ARG A 88 -23.92 -1.73 -17.33
C ARG A 88 -22.83 -1.91 -16.27
N ILE A 89 -22.94 -1.23 -15.12
CA ILE A 89 -21.99 -1.39 -14.01
C ILE A 89 -22.05 -2.81 -13.46
N CYS A 90 -23.24 -3.31 -13.16
CA CYS A 90 -23.42 -4.65 -12.58
C CYS A 90 -23.01 -5.76 -13.54
N GLU A 91 -23.19 -5.60 -14.84
CA GLU A 91 -22.82 -6.60 -15.84
C GLU A 91 -21.33 -6.55 -16.20
N ILE A 92 -20.77 -5.36 -16.41
CA ILE A 92 -19.41 -5.20 -16.97
C ILE A 92 -18.35 -5.16 -15.88
N LEU A 93 -18.61 -4.46 -14.77
CA LEU A 93 -17.59 -4.13 -13.78
C LEU A 93 -17.04 -5.36 -13.04
N PRO A 94 -17.86 -6.34 -12.61
CA PRO A 94 -17.34 -7.54 -11.93
C PRO A 94 -16.35 -8.33 -12.80
N GLN A 95 -16.67 -8.54 -14.08
CA GLN A 95 -15.80 -9.23 -15.02
C GLN A 95 -14.48 -8.48 -15.24
N ARG A 96 -14.54 -7.15 -15.40
CA ARG A 96 -13.35 -6.30 -15.58
C ARG A 96 -12.44 -6.32 -14.34
N ILE A 97 -13.02 -6.23 -13.15
CA ILE A 97 -12.27 -6.30 -11.88
C ILE A 97 -11.60 -7.66 -11.76
N GLN A 98 -12.33 -8.75 -12.02
CA GLN A 98 -11.76 -10.08 -11.94
C GLN A 98 -10.63 -10.29 -12.95
N GLN A 99 -10.77 -9.80 -14.18
CA GLN A 99 -9.70 -9.85 -15.19
C GLN A 99 -8.46 -9.05 -14.75
N TRP A 100 -8.65 -7.87 -14.17
CA TRP A 100 -7.54 -7.08 -13.65
C TRP A 100 -6.84 -7.81 -12.50
N GLN A 101 -7.59 -8.41 -11.57
CA GLN A 101 -7.03 -9.12 -10.42
C GLN A 101 -6.34 -10.45 -10.77
N GLN A 102 -6.61 -11.03 -11.95
CA GLN A 102 -5.97 -12.28 -12.39
C GLN A 102 -4.46 -12.14 -12.62
N SER A 103 -4.00 -10.94 -13.01
CA SER A 103 -2.60 -10.69 -13.29
C SER A 103 -2.07 -9.61 -12.34
N PRO A 104 -1.37 -9.99 -11.24
CA PRO A 104 -0.77 -9.01 -10.36
C PRO A 104 0.21 -8.15 -11.13
N CYS A 105 0.26 -6.86 -10.79
CA CYS A 105 1.19 -5.96 -11.47
C CYS A 105 2.61 -6.16 -10.95
N VAL A 106 3.61 -5.78 -11.76
CA VAL A 106 5.03 -5.89 -11.39
C VAL A 106 5.33 -5.21 -10.04
N ALA A 107 4.66 -4.09 -9.73
CA ALA A 107 4.83 -3.39 -8.47
C ALA A 107 4.35 -4.22 -7.26
N GLU A 108 3.21 -4.91 -7.38
CA GLU A 108 2.69 -5.82 -6.35
C GLU A 108 3.62 -7.03 -6.15
N GLU A 109 4.13 -7.62 -7.23
CA GLU A 109 5.08 -8.73 -7.14
C GLU A 109 6.39 -8.31 -6.44
N MET A 110 6.91 -7.15 -6.81
CA MET A 110 8.13 -6.60 -6.21
C MET A 110 7.92 -6.28 -4.73
N GLY A 111 6.78 -5.67 -4.38
CA GLY A 111 6.40 -5.42 -2.99
C GLY A 111 6.31 -6.71 -2.18
N ARG A 112 5.71 -7.77 -2.74
CA ARG A 112 5.61 -9.09 -2.09
C ARG A 112 7.00 -9.68 -1.81
N ARG A 113 7.88 -9.69 -2.81
CA ARG A 113 9.26 -10.19 -2.68
C ARG A 113 10.06 -9.41 -1.65
N GLN A 114 9.92 -8.09 -1.63
CA GLN A 114 10.61 -7.24 -0.66
C GLN A 114 10.12 -7.52 0.76
N LEU A 115 8.81 -7.70 0.96
CA LEU A 115 8.25 -8.01 2.27
C LEU A 115 8.70 -9.39 2.78
N GLU A 116 8.76 -10.38 1.89
CA GLU A 116 9.31 -11.70 2.21
C GLU A 116 10.79 -11.63 2.62
N ARG A 117 11.60 -10.85 1.91
CA ARG A 117 13.00 -10.62 2.27
C ARG A 117 13.14 -10.00 3.65
N ILE A 118 12.40 -8.93 3.93
CA ILE A 118 12.42 -8.24 5.23
C ILE A 118 12.03 -9.21 6.37
N ARG A 119 10.99 -10.03 6.17
CA ARG A 119 10.57 -11.03 7.17
C ARG A 119 11.67 -12.04 7.48
N ARG A 120 12.37 -12.54 6.46
CA ARG A 120 13.51 -13.46 6.64
C ARG A 120 14.66 -12.78 7.38
N GLU A 121 14.99 -11.56 7.02
CA GLU A 121 16.04 -10.77 7.68
C GLU A 121 15.70 -10.50 9.15
N GLN A 122 14.45 -10.16 9.47
CA GLN A 122 14.00 -9.99 10.85
C GLN A 122 14.12 -11.29 11.65
N GLN A 123 13.72 -12.42 11.08
CA GLN A 123 13.85 -13.71 11.77
C GLN A 123 15.31 -14.08 12.02
N ALA A 124 16.19 -13.89 11.02
CA ALA A 124 17.61 -14.13 11.17
C ALA A 124 18.24 -13.23 12.24
N ALA A 125 17.87 -11.95 12.28
CA ALA A 125 18.32 -11.02 13.31
C ALA A 125 17.87 -11.44 14.71
N ARG A 126 16.61 -11.87 14.87
CA ARG A 126 16.08 -12.38 16.16
C ARG A 126 16.83 -13.62 16.65
N LEU A 127 17.08 -14.57 15.76
CA LEU A 127 17.85 -15.78 16.11
C LEU A 127 19.29 -15.43 16.50
N ARG A 128 19.93 -14.52 15.76
CA ARG A 128 21.28 -14.05 16.08
C ARG A 128 21.31 -13.35 17.44
N LEU A 129 20.34 -12.49 17.73
CA LEU A 129 20.24 -11.80 19.02
C LEU A 129 20.10 -12.82 20.16
N SER A 130 19.18 -13.77 20.04
CA SER A 130 18.99 -14.82 21.06
C SER A 130 20.26 -15.65 21.31
N LEU A 131 21.04 -15.94 20.27
CA LEU A 131 22.31 -16.63 20.42
C LEU A 131 23.34 -15.77 21.17
N MET A 132 23.44 -14.49 20.85
CA MET A 132 24.36 -13.58 21.54
C MET A 132 23.94 -13.38 23.00
N GLU A 133 22.64 -13.28 23.28
CA GLU A 133 22.11 -13.23 24.65
C GLU A 133 22.51 -14.48 25.45
N LYS A 134 22.37 -15.68 24.89
CA LYS A 134 22.79 -16.92 25.57
C LYS A 134 24.28 -16.90 25.91
N ARG A 135 25.13 -16.56 24.93
CA ARG A 135 26.58 -16.44 25.14
C ARG A 135 26.93 -15.39 26.19
N PHE A 136 26.20 -14.28 26.21
CA PHE A 136 26.39 -13.25 27.23
C PHE A 136 26.13 -13.81 28.63
N HIS A 137 25.01 -14.52 28.85
CA HIS A 137 24.70 -15.12 30.15
C HIS A 137 25.71 -16.18 30.57
N GLU A 138 26.19 -17.00 29.63
CA GLU A 138 27.24 -17.99 29.89
C GLU A 138 28.53 -17.31 30.40
N LEU A 139 28.97 -16.25 29.74
CA LEU A 139 30.17 -15.50 30.12
C LEU A 139 30.00 -14.78 31.46
N GLU A 140 28.85 -14.15 31.69
CA GLU A 140 28.53 -13.53 32.98
C GLU A 140 28.53 -14.55 34.13
N GLY A 141 28.05 -15.78 33.87
CA GLY A 141 28.13 -16.88 34.83
C GLY A 141 29.58 -17.23 35.20
N VAL A 142 30.47 -17.35 34.21
CA VAL A 142 31.90 -17.61 34.45
C VAL A 142 32.54 -16.49 35.27
N ILE A 143 32.25 -15.23 34.94
CA ILE A 143 32.78 -14.06 35.67
C ILE A 143 32.27 -14.07 37.12
N ALA A 144 30.99 -14.35 37.35
CA ALA A 144 30.41 -14.42 38.68
C ALA A 144 31.06 -15.52 39.53
N HIS A 145 31.26 -16.71 38.96
CA HIS A 145 31.95 -17.81 39.64
C HIS A 145 33.39 -17.47 40.00
N ALA A 146 34.16 -16.88 39.07
CA ALA A 146 35.54 -16.48 39.34
C ALA A 146 35.63 -15.44 40.48
N LYS A 147 34.71 -14.46 40.49
CA LYS A 147 34.62 -13.46 41.57
C LYS A 147 34.30 -14.11 42.92
N GLN A 148 33.36 -15.07 42.96
CA GLN A 148 33.04 -15.80 44.19
C GLN A 148 34.24 -16.60 44.72
N GLN A 149 34.93 -17.33 43.85
CA GLN A 149 36.13 -18.10 44.22
C GLN A 149 37.24 -17.20 44.79
N GLN A 150 37.44 -16.01 44.22
CA GLN A 150 38.41 -15.04 44.73
C GLN A 150 38.06 -14.58 46.15
N VAL A 151 36.78 -14.32 46.44
CA VAL A 151 36.33 -13.93 47.79
C VAL A 151 36.57 -15.06 48.79
N LEU A 152 36.21 -16.29 48.45
CA LEU A 152 36.43 -17.46 49.33
C LEU A 152 37.92 -17.65 49.65
N HIS A 153 38.78 -17.59 48.64
CA HIS A 153 40.23 -17.71 48.82
C HIS A 153 40.77 -16.61 49.74
N LEU A 154 40.31 -15.37 49.60
CA LEU A 154 40.72 -14.26 50.49
C LEU A 154 40.25 -14.48 51.93
N GLU A 155 39.03 -15.00 52.14
CA GLU A 155 38.54 -15.32 53.48
C GLU A 155 39.31 -16.46 54.14
N GLU A 156 39.71 -17.47 53.37
CA GLU A 156 40.56 -18.58 53.83
C GLU A 156 41.95 -18.11 54.24
N VAL A 157 42.60 -17.29 53.41
CA VAL A 157 43.91 -16.68 53.73
C VAL A 157 43.81 -15.81 54.98
N ARG A 158 42.79 -14.93 55.08
CA ARG A 158 42.58 -14.09 56.26
C ARG A 158 42.37 -14.92 57.54
N ARG A 159 41.71 -16.07 57.46
CA ARG A 159 41.51 -16.98 58.60
C ARG A 159 42.79 -17.73 58.98
N ALA A 160 43.69 -17.96 58.04
CA ALA A 160 44.98 -18.62 58.27
C ALA A 160 45.99 -17.66 58.93
N ASP A 161 46.04 -16.40 58.50
CA ASP A 161 46.97 -15.38 59.04
C ASP A 161 46.59 -14.89 60.46
N GLY A 162 45.36 -15.15 60.91
CA GLY A 162 44.87 -14.78 62.23
C GLY A 162 45.05 -15.85 63.31
N ARG A 163 45.82 -16.91 63.06
CA ARG A 163 46.01 -18.05 63.96
C ARG A 163 47.46 -18.22 64.40
#